data_AF-A0A812TEY6-F1
#
_entry.id   AF-A0A812TEY6-F1
#
_cell.length_a   1.000
_cell.length_b   1.000
_cell.length_c   1.000
_cell.angle_alpha   90.00
_cell.angle_beta   90.00
_cell.angle_gamma   90.00
#
_symmetry.space_group_name_H-M   'P 1'
#
loop_
_entity.id
_entity.type
_entity.pdbx_description
1 polymer ?
#
loop_
_entity_poly.entity_id
_entity_poly.type
_entity_poly.pdbx_seq_one_letter_code
_entity_poly.pdbx_strand_id
1 'polypeptide(L)'
;MNLVKHIAEGLPTIDTSALDAQIKQLEERCEDAEVKLATSQQQLESASAELEVLEMELKVARHANQASEEKILQLEDLSTQLQEQNLGFIKTFEEQLEHARKDIRQEVTDQYQGALDNQAKKLHEAESHVRRLEGQLRVTLDKIKDLEAGVRQERSNARRSEAALAGEHAKIEEMSSKLHWQAARLRQLEFYANTWQRKVHELAESNAIRVLTEPANMHSFRVSNFSEKMRWPKGRMVQSPEFNIPELGETQLEFFPAGEINSRPGWCSVRLRVPDGSRMRWRVTVGNKEFDPREDHYDARQWWNRYGIQCLNFCQADDLLAEVLPESDSVVLGVQVLEIFSTAVVPAAPVVPVDVDREEAKPARPGTAPQRHAESPRRLSNASQVPPPAISSIKEAPVARSQPQLPKPAYAFAAGTASAAAAAAAFVVKSGNLPPAVAASRGLHRQRSFGALRANKVL
;
A
#
# COMPACT_ATOMS: atom_id res chain seq x y z
N MET A 1 58.63 -95.52 -163.00
CA MET A 1 59.55 -96.27 -163.89
C MET A 1 59.62 -97.69 -163.35
N ASN A 2 59.54 -98.71 -164.21
CA ASN A 2 59.69 -100.15 -163.91
C ASN A 2 58.63 -100.74 -162.94
N LEU A 3 58.22 -102.02 -163.02
CA LEU A 3 58.48 -103.09 -164.01
C LEU A 3 57.18 -103.90 -164.29
N VAL A 4 57.22 -104.90 -165.17
CA VAL A 4 56.04 -105.56 -165.79
C VAL A 4 56.27 -107.08 -165.96
N LYS A 5 55.19 -107.90 -166.03
CA LYS A 5 55.09 -109.39 -166.20
C LYS A 5 55.37 -110.22 -164.92
N HIS A 6 54.90 -111.48 -164.73
CA HIS A 6 54.31 -112.54 -165.60
C HIS A 6 53.12 -113.26 -164.89
N ILE A 7 51.99 -113.57 -165.56
CA ILE A 7 51.50 -114.87 -166.12
C ILE A 7 50.96 -115.96 -165.13
N ALA A 8 49.62 -116.10 -165.18
CA ALA A 8 48.73 -117.30 -165.28
C ALA A 8 48.71 -118.50 -164.28
N GLU A 9 47.44 -118.86 -163.96
CA GLU A 9 46.82 -120.20 -163.78
C GLU A 9 47.14 -121.09 -162.54
N GLY A 10 46.04 -121.62 -161.93
CA GLY A 10 46.07 -122.68 -160.90
C GLY A 10 45.04 -122.51 -159.77
N LEU A 11 43.86 -123.16 -159.86
CA LEU A 11 42.85 -123.25 -158.80
C LEU A 11 43.13 -124.42 -157.84
N PRO A 12 42.77 -124.29 -156.55
CA PRO A 12 41.80 -125.24 -155.98
C PRO A 12 40.67 -124.58 -155.18
N THR A 13 39.55 -125.28 -155.05
CA THR A 13 38.36 -124.88 -154.26
C THR A 13 38.54 -125.14 -152.77
N ILE A 14 38.07 -124.21 -151.92
CA ILE A 14 38.01 -124.36 -150.46
C ILE A 14 36.57 -124.06 -149.98
N ASP A 15 36.14 -124.76 -148.92
CA ASP A 15 34.77 -124.79 -148.39
C ASP A 15 34.37 -123.47 -147.70
N THR A 16 33.17 -122.95 -148.01
CA THR A 16 32.69 -121.65 -147.52
C THR A 16 31.85 -121.73 -146.24
N SER A 17 31.37 -122.92 -145.85
CA SER A 17 30.41 -123.08 -144.74
C SER A 17 30.94 -122.64 -143.36
N ALA A 18 32.27 -122.70 -143.16
CA ALA A 18 32.92 -122.21 -141.95
C ALA A 18 33.02 -120.68 -141.86
N LEU A 19 32.95 -119.96 -142.99
CA LEU A 19 33.00 -118.49 -143.00
C LEU A 19 31.67 -117.89 -142.54
N ASP A 20 30.54 -118.37 -143.07
CA ASP A 20 29.21 -117.83 -142.73
C ASP A 20 28.88 -117.99 -141.24
N ALA A 21 29.35 -119.08 -140.60
CA ALA A 21 29.23 -119.28 -139.16
C ALA A 21 30.06 -118.27 -138.34
N GLN A 22 31.26 -117.91 -138.80
CA GLN A 22 32.07 -116.86 -138.18
C GLN A 22 31.51 -115.46 -138.43
N ILE A 23 31.01 -115.19 -139.64
CA ILE A 23 30.33 -113.94 -139.99
C ILE A 23 29.13 -113.75 -139.07
N LYS A 24 28.25 -114.75 -138.94
CA LYS A 24 27.08 -114.64 -138.06
C LYS A 24 27.43 -114.49 -136.58
N GLN A 25 28.50 -115.14 -136.10
CA GLN A 25 28.99 -114.94 -134.73
C GLN A 25 29.66 -113.57 -134.54
N LEU A 26 30.18 -112.96 -135.60
CA LEU A 26 30.68 -111.58 -135.57
C LEU A 26 29.54 -110.56 -135.69
N GLU A 27 28.48 -110.84 -136.45
CA GLU A 27 27.25 -110.04 -136.52
C GLU A 27 26.54 -110.02 -135.16
N GLU A 28 26.28 -111.17 -134.55
CA GLU A 28 25.68 -111.28 -133.21
C GLU A 28 26.55 -110.58 -132.15
N ARG A 29 27.89 -110.65 -132.27
CA ARG A 29 28.82 -109.90 -131.41
C ARG A 29 28.93 -108.41 -131.76
N CYS A 30 28.58 -107.98 -132.96
CA CYS A 30 28.48 -106.58 -133.34
C CYS A 30 27.16 -106.00 -132.81
N GLU A 31 26.02 -106.66 -132.99
CA GLU A 31 24.74 -106.24 -132.40
C GLU A 31 24.82 -106.19 -130.87
N ASP A 32 25.37 -107.22 -130.23
CA ASP A 32 25.58 -107.27 -128.77
C ASP A 32 26.64 -106.23 -128.29
N ALA A 33 27.60 -105.84 -129.15
CA ALA A 33 28.51 -104.73 -128.87
C ALA A 33 27.89 -103.35 -129.12
N GLU A 34 27.00 -103.19 -130.11
CA GLU A 34 26.27 -101.97 -130.42
C GLU A 34 25.19 -101.70 -129.37
N VAL A 35 24.49 -102.72 -128.89
CA VAL A 35 23.59 -102.62 -127.72
C VAL A 35 24.39 -102.24 -126.47
N LYS A 36 25.58 -102.81 -126.27
CA LYS A 36 26.47 -102.41 -125.16
C LYS A 36 27.02 -101.00 -125.35
N LEU A 37 27.33 -100.58 -126.57
CA LEU A 37 27.77 -99.22 -126.87
C LEU A 37 26.65 -98.22 -126.61
N ALA A 38 25.44 -98.49 -127.10
CA ALA A 38 24.26 -97.65 -126.92
C ALA A 38 23.82 -97.55 -125.45
N THR A 39 23.81 -98.66 -124.70
CA THR A 39 23.55 -98.62 -123.25
C THR A 39 24.68 -97.93 -122.48
N SER A 40 25.94 -98.07 -122.91
CA SER A 40 27.06 -97.33 -122.30
C SER A 40 27.00 -95.83 -122.62
N GLN A 41 26.57 -95.45 -123.83
CA GLN A 41 26.33 -94.06 -124.24
C GLN A 41 25.15 -93.47 -123.46
N GLN A 42 24.03 -94.18 -123.35
CA GLN A 42 22.88 -93.76 -122.55
C GLN A 42 23.24 -93.61 -121.05
N GLN A 43 24.08 -94.50 -120.52
CA GLN A 43 24.62 -94.37 -119.16
C GLN A 43 25.57 -93.18 -119.02
N LEU A 44 26.40 -92.91 -120.03
CA LEU A 44 27.30 -91.74 -120.05
C LEU A 44 26.50 -90.43 -120.14
N GLU A 45 25.44 -90.39 -120.94
CA GLU A 45 24.52 -89.25 -121.05
C GLU A 45 23.73 -89.03 -119.75
N SER A 46 23.21 -90.10 -119.12
CA SER A 46 22.56 -90.02 -117.79
C SER A 46 23.52 -89.51 -116.73
N ALA A 47 24.74 -90.07 -116.65
CA ALA A 47 25.77 -89.62 -115.71
C ALA A 47 26.24 -88.19 -115.99
N SER A 48 26.27 -87.75 -117.25
CA SER A 48 26.55 -86.37 -117.64
C SER A 48 25.44 -85.42 -117.18
N ALA A 49 24.17 -85.80 -117.35
CA ALA A 49 23.03 -85.01 -116.89
C ALA A 49 22.98 -84.94 -115.35
N GLU A 50 23.24 -86.05 -114.66
CA GLU A 50 23.37 -86.09 -113.19
C GLU A 50 24.53 -85.20 -112.71
N LEU A 51 25.68 -85.21 -113.40
CA LEU A 51 26.81 -84.31 -113.11
C LEU A 51 26.47 -82.84 -113.37
N GLU A 52 25.74 -82.50 -114.43
CA GLU A 52 25.29 -81.13 -114.69
C GLU A 52 24.30 -80.63 -113.62
N VAL A 53 23.37 -81.48 -113.18
CA VAL A 53 22.45 -81.18 -112.07
C VAL A 53 23.24 -80.96 -110.78
N LEU A 54 24.13 -81.89 -110.42
CA LEU A 54 24.96 -81.76 -109.21
C LEU A 54 25.88 -80.53 -109.28
N GLU A 55 26.45 -80.20 -110.44
CA GLU A 55 27.20 -78.95 -110.62
C GLU A 55 26.33 -77.71 -110.42
N MET A 56 25.08 -77.73 -110.89
CA MET A 56 24.15 -76.60 -110.71
C MET A 56 23.71 -76.47 -109.25
N GLU A 57 23.37 -77.57 -108.58
CA GLU A 57 23.08 -77.59 -107.14
C GLU A 57 24.27 -77.09 -106.32
N LEU A 58 25.49 -77.49 -106.65
CA LEU A 58 26.72 -77.08 -105.97
C LEU A 58 27.02 -75.58 -106.23
N LYS A 59 26.72 -75.05 -107.43
CA LYS A 59 26.76 -73.60 -107.72
C LYS A 59 25.71 -72.83 -106.89
N VAL A 60 24.48 -73.33 -106.80
CA VAL A 60 23.42 -72.74 -105.95
C VAL A 60 23.81 -72.78 -104.46
N ALA A 61 24.35 -73.90 -103.98
CA ALA A 61 24.82 -74.04 -102.60
C ALA A 61 25.98 -73.09 -102.28
N ARG A 62 26.94 -72.91 -103.21
CA ARG A 62 28.02 -71.92 -103.06
C ARG A 62 27.47 -70.49 -102.94
N HIS A 63 26.54 -70.09 -103.80
CA HIS A 63 25.93 -68.76 -103.73
C HIS A 63 25.08 -68.57 -102.45
N ALA A 64 24.38 -69.61 -101.98
CA ALA A 64 23.69 -69.59 -100.70
C ALA A 64 24.65 -69.46 -99.51
N ASN A 65 25.82 -70.12 -99.56
CA ASN A 65 26.85 -70.01 -98.53
C ASN A 65 27.47 -68.61 -98.51
N GLN A 66 27.85 -68.06 -99.67
CA GLN A 66 28.33 -66.69 -99.83
C GLN A 66 27.32 -65.66 -99.27
N ALA A 67 26.03 -65.78 -99.64
CA ALA A 67 24.96 -64.93 -99.12
C ALA A 67 24.63 -65.16 -97.63
N SER A 68 25.24 -66.17 -96.98
CA SER A 68 25.21 -66.37 -95.54
C SER A 68 26.46 -65.80 -94.85
N GLU A 69 27.63 -65.94 -95.46
CA GLU A 69 28.89 -65.31 -95.03
C GLU A 69 28.78 -63.78 -95.03
N GLU A 70 28.22 -63.19 -96.10
CA GLU A 70 27.91 -61.76 -96.18
C GLU A 70 26.98 -61.29 -95.05
N LYS A 71 25.99 -62.10 -94.66
CA LYS A 71 25.07 -61.79 -93.55
C LYS A 71 25.72 -61.95 -92.19
N ILE A 72 26.64 -62.91 -92.02
CA ILE A 72 27.43 -63.04 -90.79
C ILE A 72 28.28 -61.79 -90.62
N LEU A 73 29.01 -61.36 -91.66
CA LEU A 73 29.82 -60.13 -91.62
C LEU A 73 28.98 -58.88 -91.32
N GLN A 74 27.78 -58.75 -91.91
CA GLN A 74 26.84 -57.65 -91.60
C GLN A 74 26.34 -57.68 -90.15
N LEU A 75 26.11 -58.86 -89.58
CA LEU A 75 25.69 -59.02 -88.18
C LEU A 75 26.84 -58.81 -87.20
N GLU A 76 28.08 -59.17 -87.58
CA GLU A 76 29.29 -58.90 -86.81
C GLU A 76 29.61 -57.40 -86.76
N ASP A 77 29.55 -56.69 -87.89
CA ASP A 77 29.72 -55.23 -87.96
C ASP A 77 28.60 -54.48 -87.21
N LEU A 78 27.35 -54.94 -87.30
CA LEU A 78 26.27 -54.40 -86.48
C LEU A 78 26.50 -54.66 -84.98
N SER A 79 27.06 -55.82 -84.63
CA SER A 79 27.37 -56.19 -83.24
C SER A 79 28.51 -55.35 -82.66
N THR A 80 29.59 -55.10 -83.42
CA THR A 80 30.68 -54.22 -82.98
C THR A 80 30.19 -52.77 -82.84
N GLN A 81 29.44 -52.24 -83.80
CA GLN A 81 28.84 -50.91 -83.72
C GLN A 81 27.92 -50.75 -82.49
N LEU A 82 27.09 -51.75 -82.19
CA LEU A 82 26.26 -51.74 -80.98
C LEU A 82 27.09 -51.86 -79.69
N GLN A 83 28.19 -52.62 -79.70
CA GLN A 83 29.10 -52.70 -78.55
C GLN A 83 29.83 -51.37 -78.31
N GLU A 84 30.31 -50.69 -79.35
CA GLU A 84 30.95 -49.38 -79.26
C GLU A 84 29.96 -48.30 -78.78
N GLN A 85 28.74 -48.28 -79.32
CA GLN A 85 27.67 -47.38 -78.85
C GLN A 85 27.35 -47.61 -77.37
N ASN A 86 27.15 -48.87 -76.95
CA ASN A 86 26.91 -49.21 -75.54
C ASN A 86 28.09 -48.79 -74.64
N LEU A 87 29.33 -48.98 -75.08
CA LEU A 87 30.52 -48.55 -74.34
C LEU A 87 30.60 -47.02 -74.21
N GLY A 88 30.20 -46.28 -75.25
CA GLY A 88 30.07 -44.82 -75.22
C GLY A 88 28.98 -44.33 -74.27
N PHE A 89 27.81 -44.97 -74.27
CA PHE A 89 26.74 -44.68 -73.32
C PHE A 89 27.18 -44.97 -71.87
N ILE A 90 27.81 -46.11 -71.61
CA ILE A 90 28.30 -46.46 -70.26
C ILE A 90 29.29 -45.40 -69.76
N LYS A 91 30.31 -45.04 -70.55
CA LYS A 91 31.30 -44.02 -70.16
C LYS A 91 30.65 -42.67 -69.84
N THR A 92 29.75 -42.20 -70.71
CA THR A 92 29.06 -40.91 -70.49
C THR A 92 28.11 -40.94 -69.29
N PHE A 93 27.49 -42.07 -68.97
CA PHE A 93 26.75 -42.25 -67.71
C PHE A 93 27.67 -42.32 -66.49
N GLU A 94 28.85 -42.96 -66.58
CA GLU A 94 29.84 -43.00 -65.50
C GLU A 94 30.39 -41.60 -65.19
N GLU A 95 30.73 -40.81 -66.21
CA GLU A 95 31.16 -39.40 -66.07
C GLU A 95 30.07 -38.53 -65.43
N GLN A 96 28.80 -38.68 -65.84
CA GLN A 96 27.66 -37.99 -65.22
C GLN A 96 27.45 -38.40 -63.75
N LEU A 97 27.61 -39.69 -63.44
CA LEU A 97 27.51 -40.19 -62.06
C LEU A 97 28.67 -39.69 -61.18
N GLU A 98 29.89 -39.60 -61.71
CA GLU A 98 31.03 -39.01 -61.01
C GLU A 98 30.80 -37.52 -60.71
N HIS A 99 30.31 -36.75 -61.71
CA HIS A 99 30.00 -35.33 -61.53
C HIS A 99 28.89 -35.13 -60.49
N ALA A 100 27.77 -35.84 -60.60
CA ALA A 100 26.68 -35.75 -59.63
C ALA A 100 27.12 -36.18 -58.21
N ARG A 101 27.96 -37.22 -58.09
CA ARG A 101 28.54 -37.62 -56.79
C ARG A 101 29.45 -36.55 -56.21
N LYS A 102 30.22 -35.84 -57.04
CA LYS A 102 31.09 -34.73 -56.61
C LYS A 102 30.25 -33.56 -56.12
N ASP A 103 29.22 -33.18 -56.87
CA ASP A 103 28.37 -32.03 -56.56
C ASP A 103 27.58 -32.27 -55.27
N ILE A 104 26.99 -33.45 -55.08
CA ILE A 104 26.32 -33.85 -53.84
C ILE A 104 27.29 -33.83 -52.64
N ARG A 105 28.53 -34.32 -52.81
CA ARG A 105 29.56 -34.26 -51.75
C ARG A 105 29.93 -32.82 -51.40
N GLN A 106 30.01 -31.93 -52.40
CA GLN A 106 30.31 -30.53 -52.17
C GLN A 106 29.13 -29.83 -51.49
N GLU A 107 27.88 -30.09 -51.88
CA GLU A 107 26.68 -29.54 -51.24
C GLU A 107 26.60 -29.95 -49.76
N VAL A 108 26.81 -31.24 -49.46
CA VAL A 108 26.85 -31.79 -48.09
C VAL A 108 27.95 -31.13 -47.25
N THR A 109 29.13 -30.89 -47.83
CA THR A 109 30.29 -30.35 -47.10
C THR A 109 30.19 -28.83 -46.92
N ASP A 110 30.05 -28.08 -48.02
CA ASP A 110 30.13 -26.62 -48.02
C ASP A 110 28.86 -25.99 -47.45
N GLN A 111 27.68 -26.50 -47.82
CA GLN A 111 26.40 -25.93 -47.38
C GLN A 111 25.94 -26.53 -46.05
N TYR A 112 25.74 -27.85 -45.99
CA TYR A 112 25.10 -28.46 -44.82
C TYR A 112 26.02 -28.56 -43.61
N GLN A 113 27.23 -29.13 -43.75
CA GLN A 113 28.19 -29.17 -42.63
C GLN A 113 28.65 -27.76 -42.24
N GLY A 114 28.94 -26.89 -43.22
CA GLY A 114 29.26 -25.48 -42.97
C GLY A 114 28.16 -24.72 -42.22
N ALA A 115 26.88 -24.96 -42.53
CA ALA A 115 25.77 -24.38 -41.78
C ALA A 115 25.64 -24.94 -40.36
N LEU A 116 25.79 -26.27 -40.18
CA LEU A 116 25.75 -26.92 -38.87
C LEU A 116 26.86 -26.42 -37.94
N ASP A 117 28.11 -26.35 -38.41
CA ASP A 117 29.25 -25.83 -37.64
C ASP A 117 29.04 -24.37 -37.22
N ASN A 118 28.43 -23.56 -38.10
CA ASN A 118 28.11 -22.16 -37.81
C ASN A 118 26.92 -22.00 -36.85
N GLN A 119 25.96 -22.93 -36.85
CA GLN A 119 24.90 -22.97 -35.83
C GLN A 119 25.45 -23.45 -34.48
N ALA A 120 26.33 -24.46 -34.47
CA ALA A 120 26.98 -24.96 -33.26
C ALA A 120 27.83 -23.89 -32.56
N LYS A 121 28.59 -23.08 -33.31
CA LYS A 121 29.32 -21.91 -32.77
C LYS A 121 28.38 -20.89 -32.12
N LYS A 122 27.32 -20.47 -32.81
CA LYS A 122 26.30 -19.54 -32.27
C LYS A 122 25.61 -20.08 -31.02
N LEU A 123 25.32 -21.38 -30.99
CA LEU A 123 24.73 -22.05 -29.82
C LEU A 123 25.71 -22.04 -28.64
N HIS A 124 26.99 -22.35 -28.87
CA HIS A 124 28.02 -22.31 -27.83
C HIS A 124 28.29 -20.89 -27.29
N GLU A 125 28.25 -19.87 -28.15
CA GLU A 125 28.31 -18.46 -27.76
C GLU A 125 27.09 -18.08 -26.89
N ALA A 126 25.89 -18.49 -27.28
CA ALA A 126 24.66 -18.26 -26.53
C ALA A 126 24.67 -18.96 -25.17
N GLU A 127 25.07 -20.24 -25.09
CA GLU A 127 25.27 -20.94 -23.82
C GLU A 127 26.28 -20.21 -22.92
N SER A 128 27.41 -19.78 -23.49
CA SER A 128 28.46 -19.05 -22.76
C SER A 128 27.98 -17.69 -22.24
N HIS A 129 27.02 -17.08 -22.92
CA HIS A 129 26.32 -15.88 -22.45
C HIS A 129 25.32 -16.21 -21.33
N VAL A 130 24.50 -17.25 -21.49
CA VAL A 130 23.53 -17.70 -20.47
C VAL A 130 24.24 -18.05 -19.15
N ARG A 131 25.30 -18.88 -19.19
CA ARG A 131 26.09 -19.26 -17.99
C ARG A 131 26.66 -18.03 -17.27
N ARG A 132 26.99 -16.96 -18.00
CA ARG A 132 27.47 -15.69 -17.43
C ARG A 132 26.34 -14.91 -16.74
N LEU A 133 25.15 -14.85 -17.35
CA LEU A 133 23.96 -14.24 -16.75
C LEU A 133 23.50 -15.01 -15.51
N GLU A 134 23.52 -16.34 -15.52
CA GLU A 134 23.23 -17.19 -14.36
C GLU A 134 24.20 -16.93 -13.20
N GLY A 135 25.50 -16.77 -13.50
CA GLY A 135 26.50 -16.38 -12.50
C GLY A 135 26.23 -15.01 -11.90
N GLN A 136 25.88 -14.02 -12.73
CA GLN A 136 25.50 -12.68 -12.25
C GLN A 136 24.21 -12.71 -11.41
N LEU A 137 23.20 -13.47 -11.84
CA LEU A 137 21.94 -13.63 -11.12
C LEU A 137 22.12 -14.32 -9.76
N ARG A 138 23.05 -15.27 -9.64
CA ARG A 138 23.40 -15.89 -8.36
C ARG A 138 23.96 -14.87 -7.39
N VAL A 139 24.93 -14.06 -7.84
CA VAL A 139 25.56 -13.01 -7.02
C VAL A 139 24.55 -11.93 -6.60
N THR A 140 23.60 -11.54 -7.46
CA THR A 140 22.55 -10.58 -7.06
C THR A 140 21.53 -11.18 -6.12
N LEU A 141 21.15 -12.46 -6.28
CA LEU A 141 20.27 -13.18 -5.35
C LEU A 141 20.90 -13.30 -3.96
N ASP A 142 22.18 -13.63 -3.86
CA ASP A 142 22.87 -13.73 -2.56
C ASP A 142 22.97 -12.36 -1.88
N LYS A 143 23.29 -11.29 -2.64
CA LYS A 143 23.25 -9.90 -2.14
C LYS A 143 21.85 -9.48 -1.66
N ILE A 144 20.77 -9.97 -2.29
CA ILE A 144 19.40 -9.71 -1.83
C ILE A 144 19.15 -10.39 -0.48
N LYS A 145 19.55 -11.66 -0.29
CA LYS A 145 19.40 -12.39 0.99
C LYS A 145 20.10 -11.66 2.14
N ASP A 146 21.31 -11.13 1.89
CA ASP A 146 22.08 -10.36 2.88
C ASP A 146 21.36 -9.07 3.28
N LEU A 147 20.82 -8.33 2.30
CA LEU A 147 20.02 -7.12 2.56
C LEU A 147 18.71 -7.44 3.29
N GLU A 148 18.04 -8.54 2.94
CA GLU A 148 16.84 -9.02 3.66
C GLU A 148 17.15 -9.48 5.09
N ALA A 149 18.34 -10.04 5.35
CA ALA A 149 18.81 -10.35 6.69
C ALA A 149 19.05 -9.06 7.49
N GLY A 150 19.72 -8.07 6.90
CA GLY A 150 19.91 -6.74 7.50
C GLY A 150 18.59 -6.04 7.85
N VAL A 151 17.63 -6.02 6.93
CA VAL A 151 16.29 -5.43 7.17
C VAL A 151 15.52 -6.16 8.27
N ARG A 152 15.66 -7.50 8.38
CA ARG A 152 15.07 -8.26 9.49
C ARG A 152 15.74 -7.95 10.83
N GLN A 153 17.05 -7.76 10.85
CA GLN A 153 17.79 -7.36 12.04
C GLN A 153 17.39 -5.95 12.49
N GLU A 154 17.35 -4.96 11.60
CA GLU A 154 16.98 -3.59 11.98
C GLU A 154 15.52 -3.45 12.41
N ARG A 155 14.59 -4.20 11.81
CA ARG A 155 13.21 -4.31 12.34
C ARG A 155 13.15 -4.91 13.75
N SER A 156 14.11 -5.79 14.09
CA SER A 156 14.25 -6.38 15.43
C SER A 156 15.00 -5.47 16.41
N ASN A 157 15.79 -4.52 15.91
CA ASN A 157 16.34 -3.42 16.71
C ASN A 157 15.24 -2.40 17.03
N ALA A 158 14.52 -1.91 16.01
CA ALA A 158 13.44 -0.94 16.12
C ALA A 158 12.39 -1.36 17.16
N ARG A 159 11.87 -2.60 17.07
CA ARG A 159 10.90 -3.16 18.04
C ARG A 159 11.42 -3.19 19.48
N ARG A 160 12.72 -3.39 19.70
CA ARG A 160 13.33 -3.38 21.03
C ARG A 160 13.44 -1.95 21.58
N SER A 161 13.78 -0.96 20.74
CA SER A 161 13.73 0.45 21.13
C SER A 161 12.31 0.95 21.35
N GLU A 162 11.32 0.55 20.54
CA GLU A 162 9.90 0.88 20.72
C GLU A 162 9.38 0.35 22.07
N ALA A 163 9.66 -0.92 22.39
CA ALA A 163 9.30 -1.52 23.67
C ALA A 163 9.98 -0.84 24.88
N ALA A 164 11.26 -0.44 24.74
CA ALA A 164 11.97 0.31 25.77
C ALA A 164 11.37 1.72 25.98
N LEU A 165 11.09 2.44 24.90
CA LEU A 165 10.45 3.77 24.97
C LEU A 165 9.05 3.69 25.59
N ALA A 166 8.24 2.69 25.23
CA ALA A 166 6.94 2.45 25.87
C ALA A 166 7.07 2.17 27.38
N GLY A 167 8.10 1.42 27.78
CA GLY A 167 8.43 1.18 29.20
C GLY A 167 8.82 2.44 29.96
N GLU A 168 9.61 3.35 29.37
CA GLU A 168 9.93 4.64 29.99
C GLU A 168 8.72 5.59 30.00
N HIS A 169 7.90 5.62 28.96
CA HIS A 169 6.64 6.39 28.95
C HIS A 169 5.71 5.97 30.09
N ALA A 170 5.50 4.66 30.31
CA ALA A 170 4.67 4.16 31.40
C ALA A 170 5.19 4.60 32.79
N LYS A 171 6.52 4.59 33.00
CA LYS A 171 7.12 5.12 34.24
C LYS A 171 6.88 6.63 34.39
N ILE A 172 6.97 7.40 33.30
CA ILE A 172 6.72 8.86 33.31
C ILE A 172 5.26 9.15 33.66
N GLU A 173 4.30 8.38 33.13
CA GLU A 173 2.88 8.50 33.48
C GLU A 173 2.62 8.13 34.96
N GLU A 174 3.24 7.05 35.45
CA GLU A 174 3.15 6.65 36.86
C GLU A 174 3.71 7.73 37.80
N MET A 175 4.90 8.27 37.50
CA MET A 175 5.51 9.36 38.26
C MET A 175 4.69 10.65 38.19
N SER A 176 4.16 11.00 37.01
CA SER A 176 3.30 12.17 36.83
C SER A 176 2.00 12.05 37.64
N SER A 177 1.43 10.85 37.70
CA SER A 177 0.24 10.56 38.51
C SER A 177 0.52 10.68 40.02
N LYS A 178 1.68 10.17 40.48
CA LYS A 178 2.14 10.34 41.87
C LYS A 178 2.36 11.81 42.23
N LEU A 179 3.03 12.58 41.37
CA LEU A 179 3.25 14.02 41.55
C LEU A 179 1.93 14.81 41.55
N HIS A 180 0.98 14.48 40.68
CA HIS A 180 -0.34 15.10 40.66
C HIS A 180 -1.10 14.86 41.97
N TRP A 181 -1.11 13.62 42.47
CA TRP A 181 -1.72 13.28 43.76
C TRP A 181 -1.06 14.01 44.93
N GLN A 182 0.28 14.08 44.96
CA GLN A 182 1.03 14.82 45.97
C GLN A 182 0.72 16.33 45.93
N ALA A 183 0.66 16.94 44.74
CA ALA A 183 0.29 18.34 44.57
C ALA A 183 -1.15 18.64 45.01
N ALA A 184 -2.10 17.74 44.72
CA ALA A 184 -3.47 17.85 45.21
C ALA A 184 -3.54 17.74 46.75
N ARG A 185 -2.76 16.83 47.35
CA ARG A 185 -2.67 16.66 48.81
C ARG A 185 -2.02 17.86 49.50
N LEU A 186 -0.99 18.47 48.90
CA LEU A 186 -0.38 19.71 49.43
C LEU A 186 -1.39 20.85 49.45
N ARG A 187 -2.11 21.11 48.34
CA ARG A 187 -3.18 22.13 48.29
C ARG A 187 -4.28 21.92 49.35
N GLN A 188 -4.62 20.66 49.65
CA GLN A 188 -5.57 20.35 50.71
C GLN A 188 -5.04 20.72 52.10
N LEU A 189 -3.75 20.46 52.37
CA LEU A 189 -3.10 20.81 53.64
C LEU A 189 -2.89 22.33 53.78
N GLU A 190 -2.51 23.01 52.69
CA GLU A 190 -2.45 24.48 52.60
C GLU A 190 -3.81 25.11 52.91
N PHE A 191 -4.90 24.57 52.35
CA PHE A 191 -6.26 25.04 52.66
C PHE A 191 -6.57 24.93 54.16
N TYR A 192 -6.35 23.75 54.77
CA TYR A 192 -6.58 23.57 56.20
C TYR A 192 -5.71 24.50 57.06
N ALA A 193 -4.43 24.67 56.74
CA ALA A 193 -3.52 25.56 57.46
C ALA A 193 -4.02 27.02 57.42
N ASN A 194 -4.41 27.51 56.24
CA ASN A 194 -5.00 28.84 56.07
C ASN A 194 -6.34 29.01 56.83
N THR A 195 -7.20 27.98 56.87
CA THR A 195 -8.44 28.01 57.65
C THR A 195 -8.16 28.13 59.16
N TRP A 196 -7.21 27.35 59.68
CA TRP A 196 -6.81 27.42 61.10
C TRP A 196 -6.13 28.75 61.45
N GLN A 197 -5.29 29.30 60.56
CA GLN A 197 -4.64 30.60 60.76
C GLN A 197 -5.66 31.73 60.92
N ARG A 198 -6.71 31.78 60.09
CA ARG A 198 -7.81 32.76 60.24
C ARG A 198 -8.54 32.60 61.57
N LYS A 199 -8.90 31.37 61.94
CA LYS A 199 -9.60 31.09 63.20
C LYS A 199 -8.78 31.47 64.45
N VAL A 200 -7.46 31.35 64.39
CA VAL A 200 -6.57 31.84 65.47
C VAL A 200 -6.54 33.37 65.52
N HIS A 201 -6.52 34.04 64.36
CA HIS A 201 -6.58 35.51 64.27
C HIS A 201 -7.89 36.07 64.86
N GLU A 202 -9.03 35.53 64.42
CA GLU A 202 -10.38 35.90 64.90
C GLU A 202 -10.51 35.78 66.43
N LEU A 203 -9.95 34.73 67.02
CA LEU A 203 -9.95 34.51 68.47
C LEU A 203 -9.00 35.46 69.22
N ALA A 204 -7.86 35.83 68.63
CA ALA A 204 -6.94 36.81 69.20
C ALA A 204 -7.56 38.21 69.23
N GLU A 205 -8.16 38.64 68.11
CA GLU A 205 -8.88 39.92 68.01
C GLU A 205 -10.08 39.99 68.95
N SER A 206 -10.87 38.92 69.03
CA SER A 206 -12.05 38.85 69.91
C SER A 206 -11.71 38.99 71.40
N ASN A 207 -10.55 38.48 71.82
CA ASN A 207 -10.06 38.65 73.20
C ASN A 207 -9.42 40.03 73.43
N ALA A 208 -8.68 40.57 72.46
CA ALA A 208 -8.01 41.87 72.61
C ALA A 208 -8.98 43.03 72.85
N ILE A 209 -10.19 42.98 72.28
CA ILE A 209 -11.20 44.05 72.39
C ILE A 209 -11.84 44.11 73.79
N ARG A 210 -11.95 42.99 74.52
CA ARG A 210 -12.77 42.88 75.73
C ARG A 210 -12.13 43.35 77.05
N VAL A 211 -10.85 43.74 77.05
CA VAL A 211 -10.04 43.81 78.27
C VAL A 211 -9.78 45.24 78.79
N LEU A 212 -10.08 46.28 78.01
CA LEU A 212 -9.69 47.65 78.34
C LEU A 212 -10.88 48.63 78.39
N THR A 213 -11.19 49.10 79.60
CA THR A 213 -11.95 50.32 79.92
C THR A 213 -13.36 50.46 79.33
N GLU A 214 -14.30 49.62 79.78
CA GLU A 214 -15.74 49.91 79.71
C GLU A 214 -16.35 49.95 81.13
N PRO A 215 -17.16 50.97 81.49
CA PRO A 215 -17.91 50.97 82.74
C PRO A 215 -19.07 49.96 82.67
N ALA A 216 -19.41 49.34 83.79
CA ALA A 216 -20.25 48.13 83.86
C ALA A 216 -21.67 48.21 83.24
N ASN A 217 -22.17 49.41 82.94
CA ASN A 217 -23.49 49.66 82.35
C ASN A 217 -23.41 50.24 80.91
N MET A 218 -22.26 50.14 80.24
CA MET A 218 -22.09 50.50 78.83
C MET A 218 -21.98 49.23 77.97
N HIS A 219 -22.65 49.24 76.82
CA HIS A 219 -22.51 48.22 75.78
C HIS A 219 -21.80 48.83 74.57
N SER A 220 -20.59 48.39 74.26
CA SER A 220 -19.88 48.79 73.06
C SER A 220 -20.20 47.92 71.83
N PHE A 221 -20.13 48.54 70.65
CA PHE A 221 -20.32 47.92 69.36
C PHE A 221 -19.33 48.49 68.34
N ARG A 222 -18.40 47.67 67.84
CA ARG A 222 -17.42 48.07 66.83
C ARG A 222 -17.98 47.94 65.41
N VAL A 223 -17.92 49.03 64.66
CA VAL A 223 -18.31 49.12 63.25
C VAL A 223 -17.05 49.20 62.37
N SER A 224 -16.54 48.04 61.93
CA SER A 224 -15.43 47.92 60.97
C SER A 224 -15.84 48.30 59.53
N ASN A 225 -14.89 48.58 58.64
CA ASN A 225 -15.10 49.12 57.29
C ASN A 225 -15.90 50.44 57.28
N PHE A 226 -15.63 51.34 58.22
CA PHE A 226 -16.41 52.56 58.41
C PHE A 226 -16.34 53.50 57.20
N SER A 227 -15.16 53.67 56.60
CA SER A 227 -14.95 54.52 55.42
C SER A 227 -15.68 54.03 54.16
N GLU A 228 -16.00 52.74 54.09
CA GLU A 228 -16.90 52.16 53.08
C GLU A 228 -18.37 52.43 53.43
N LYS A 229 -18.75 52.18 54.70
CA LYS A 229 -20.11 52.32 55.21
C LYS A 229 -20.64 53.76 55.15
N MET A 230 -19.77 54.76 55.31
CA MET A 230 -20.12 56.17 55.12
C MET A 230 -20.54 56.53 53.68
N ARG A 231 -20.24 55.67 52.69
CA ARG A 231 -20.62 55.85 51.28
C ARG A 231 -21.94 55.16 50.92
N TRP A 232 -22.59 54.50 51.88
CA TRP A 232 -23.90 53.87 51.65
C TRP A 232 -25.00 54.90 51.42
N PRO A 233 -26.07 54.58 50.65
CA PRO A 233 -27.22 55.45 50.52
C PRO A 233 -27.98 55.59 51.85
N LYS A 234 -28.66 56.72 52.05
CA LYS A 234 -29.49 57.01 53.23
C LYS A 234 -30.49 55.90 53.52
N GLY A 235 -30.74 55.67 54.81
CA GLY A 235 -31.61 54.58 55.31
C GLY A 235 -30.92 53.21 55.38
N ARG A 236 -29.70 53.04 54.87
CA ARG A 236 -28.87 51.86 55.20
C ARG A 236 -28.35 51.99 56.63
N MET A 237 -28.43 50.89 57.36
CA MET A 237 -28.01 50.79 58.76
C MET A 237 -26.99 49.66 58.96
N VAL A 238 -26.20 49.80 60.02
CA VAL A 238 -25.45 48.72 60.66
C VAL A 238 -26.17 48.41 61.98
N GLN A 239 -26.46 47.14 62.25
CA GLN A 239 -27.09 46.72 63.50
C GLN A 239 -26.03 46.11 64.43
N SER A 240 -26.13 46.39 65.72
CA SER A 240 -25.39 45.65 66.74
C SER A 240 -25.92 44.22 66.87
N PRO A 241 -25.14 43.30 67.48
CA PRO A 241 -25.74 42.16 68.17
C PRO A 241 -26.84 42.64 69.13
N GLU A 242 -27.86 41.81 69.37
CA GLU A 242 -28.81 42.05 70.46
C GLU A 242 -28.10 41.89 71.81
N PHE A 243 -28.43 42.78 72.76
CA PHE A 243 -27.87 42.80 74.10
C PHE A 243 -28.97 43.06 75.13
N ASN A 244 -28.78 42.58 76.36
CA ASN A 244 -29.77 42.66 77.42
C ASN A 244 -29.32 43.66 78.49
N ILE A 245 -30.08 44.74 78.67
CA ILE A 245 -29.87 45.71 79.75
C ILE A 245 -30.76 45.28 80.94
N PRO A 246 -30.20 45.12 82.15
CA PRO A 246 -31.00 44.84 83.35
C PRO A 246 -32.17 45.82 83.51
N GLU A 247 -33.32 45.33 83.96
CA GLU A 247 -34.58 46.07 84.15
C GLU A 247 -35.26 46.60 82.86
N LEU A 248 -34.52 46.77 81.75
CA LEU A 248 -35.07 47.17 80.43
C LEU A 248 -35.36 45.98 79.51
N GLY A 249 -34.50 44.96 79.51
CA GLY A 249 -34.60 43.77 78.67
C GLY A 249 -33.81 43.84 77.35
N GLU A 250 -34.24 43.04 76.38
CA GLU A 250 -33.57 42.89 75.08
C GLU A 250 -33.61 44.18 74.26
N THR A 251 -32.42 44.61 73.83
CA THR A 251 -32.14 45.92 73.23
C THR A 251 -31.20 45.73 72.03
N GLN A 252 -31.35 46.57 71.00
CA GLN A 252 -30.46 46.57 69.83
C GLN A 252 -30.21 47.98 69.31
N LEU A 253 -28.94 48.30 69.02
CA LEU A 253 -28.53 49.56 68.41
C LEU A 253 -28.53 49.44 66.89
N GLU A 254 -29.24 50.35 66.22
CA GLU A 254 -29.17 50.54 64.77
C GLU A 254 -28.47 51.88 64.48
N PHE A 255 -27.33 51.84 63.78
CA PHE A 255 -26.58 53.03 63.39
C PHE A 255 -26.67 53.26 61.88
N PHE A 256 -26.92 54.49 61.46
CA PHE A 256 -27.09 54.89 60.07
C PHE A 256 -25.94 55.82 59.66
N PRO A 257 -24.88 55.32 58.98
CA PRO A 257 -23.67 56.10 58.68
C PRO A 257 -23.95 57.34 57.82
N ALA A 258 -24.66 57.17 56.71
CA ALA A 258 -25.12 58.29 55.88
C ALA A 258 -26.41 58.98 56.41
N GLY A 259 -26.90 58.54 57.56
CA GLY A 259 -28.17 58.94 58.14
C GLY A 259 -29.39 58.16 57.63
N GLU A 260 -30.47 58.25 58.40
CA GLU A 260 -31.80 57.75 58.04
C GLU A 260 -32.40 58.61 56.91
N ILE A 261 -33.45 58.13 56.23
CA ILE A 261 -34.10 58.81 55.10
C ILE A 261 -34.49 60.24 55.45
N ASN A 262 -34.94 60.50 56.69
CA ASN A 262 -35.42 61.80 57.14
C ASN A 262 -34.34 62.65 57.84
N SER A 263 -33.07 62.23 57.88
CA SER A 263 -32.00 63.06 58.46
C SER A 263 -31.54 64.18 57.52
N ARG A 264 -30.93 65.21 58.09
CA ARG A 264 -30.29 66.30 57.32
C ARG A 264 -29.14 65.75 56.45
N PRO A 265 -28.81 66.38 55.30
CA PRO A 265 -27.61 66.03 54.55
C PRO A 265 -26.36 66.18 55.43
N GLY A 266 -25.44 65.20 55.38
CA GLY A 266 -24.23 65.19 56.23
C GLY A 266 -24.45 64.82 57.70
N TRP A 267 -25.66 64.39 58.11
CA TRP A 267 -25.95 63.96 59.48
C TRP A 267 -26.25 62.47 59.57
N CYS A 268 -25.50 61.79 60.44
CA CYS A 268 -25.71 60.39 60.81
C CYS A 268 -26.93 60.26 61.74
N SER A 269 -27.47 59.05 61.85
CA SER A 269 -28.61 58.78 62.73
C SER A 269 -28.37 57.54 63.59
N VAL A 270 -29.03 57.50 64.74
CA VAL A 270 -29.10 56.34 65.63
C VAL A 270 -30.57 55.97 65.84
N ARG A 271 -30.88 54.69 65.96
CA ARG A 271 -32.11 54.20 66.56
C ARG A 271 -31.76 53.14 67.60
N LEU A 272 -32.42 53.19 68.76
CA LEU A 272 -32.29 52.18 69.81
C LEU A 272 -33.62 51.43 69.93
N ARG A 273 -33.62 50.13 69.62
CA ARG A 273 -34.77 49.26 69.81
C ARG A 273 -34.85 48.88 71.29
N VAL A 274 -36.01 49.13 71.91
CA VAL A 274 -36.31 48.80 73.31
C VAL A 274 -37.76 48.28 73.40
N PRO A 275 -38.13 47.56 74.48
CA PRO A 275 -39.51 47.08 74.65
C PRO A 275 -40.55 48.21 74.77
N ASP A 276 -41.80 47.91 74.41
CA ASP A 276 -42.90 48.88 74.38
C ASP A 276 -43.18 49.52 75.75
N GLY A 277 -43.56 50.80 75.76
CA GLY A 277 -43.79 51.59 76.97
C GLY A 277 -42.53 52.06 77.71
N SER A 278 -41.32 51.67 77.31
CA SER A 278 -40.07 52.06 77.99
C SER A 278 -39.93 53.58 78.16
N ARG A 279 -39.42 54.03 79.32
CA ARG A 279 -38.96 55.42 79.52
C ARG A 279 -37.61 55.39 80.24
N MET A 280 -36.61 56.06 79.68
CA MET A 280 -35.24 56.02 80.23
C MET A 280 -34.43 57.27 79.90
N ARG A 281 -33.42 57.55 80.73
CA ARG A 281 -32.33 58.47 80.44
C ARG A 281 -31.12 57.67 80.00
N TRP A 282 -30.63 57.95 78.80
CA TRP A 282 -29.56 57.22 78.13
C TRP A 282 -28.64 58.18 77.37
N ARG A 283 -27.43 57.73 77.05
CA ARG A 283 -26.52 58.44 76.16
C ARG A 283 -25.85 57.50 75.17
N VAL A 284 -25.28 58.09 74.13
CA VAL A 284 -24.44 57.40 73.15
C VAL A 284 -23.04 57.97 73.22
N THR A 285 -22.03 57.13 73.04
CA THR A 285 -20.63 57.52 72.84
C THR A 285 -20.16 57.03 71.47
N VAL A 286 -19.23 57.74 70.85
CA VAL A 286 -18.64 57.35 69.56
C VAL A 286 -17.14 57.64 69.59
N GLY A 287 -16.33 56.59 69.54
CA GLY A 287 -14.90 56.69 69.85
C GLY A 287 -14.71 57.29 71.25
N ASN A 288 -14.03 58.43 71.32
CA ASN A 288 -13.80 59.21 72.53
C ASN A 288 -14.87 60.30 72.75
N LYS A 289 -15.74 60.55 71.77
CA LYS A 289 -16.77 61.60 71.80
C LYS A 289 -18.01 61.10 72.51
N GLU A 290 -18.26 61.60 73.71
CA GLU A 290 -19.53 61.39 74.40
C GLU A 290 -20.58 62.42 73.99
N PHE A 291 -21.84 62.00 73.89
CA PHE A 291 -22.98 62.89 73.67
C PHE A 291 -23.76 63.10 74.97
N ASP A 292 -24.46 64.22 75.09
CA ASP A 292 -25.22 64.55 76.30
C ASP A 292 -26.35 63.53 76.56
N PRO A 293 -26.61 63.16 77.83
CA PRO A 293 -27.73 62.30 78.19
C PRO A 293 -29.07 62.88 77.74
N ARG A 294 -29.87 62.06 77.05
CA ARG A 294 -31.24 62.38 76.66
C ARG A 294 -32.24 61.48 77.40
N GLU A 295 -33.38 62.04 77.74
CA GLU A 295 -34.51 61.28 78.27
C GLU A 295 -35.55 61.09 77.17
N ASP A 296 -35.98 59.85 76.96
CA ASP A 296 -36.96 59.48 75.95
C ASP A 296 -38.02 58.55 76.54
N HIS A 297 -39.20 58.60 75.92
CA HIS A 297 -40.27 57.63 76.11
C HIS A 297 -40.60 56.96 74.77
N TYR A 298 -40.70 55.64 74.81
CA TYR A 298 -41.03 54.76 73.72
C TYR A 298 -42.45 54.24 73.86
N ASP A 299 -43.24 54.41 72.80
CA ASP A 299 -44.62 53.93 72.67
C ASP A 299 -44.81 53.54 71.20
N ALA A 300 -44.96 52.24 70.94
CA ALA A 300 -45.04 51.68 69.61
C ALA A 300 -46.32 52.11 68.84
N ARG A 301 -47.29 52.74 69.53
CA ARG A 301 -48.50 53.32 68.91
C ARG A 301 -48.20 54.67 68.25
N GLN A 302 -47.11 55.34 68.62
CA GLN A 302 -46.69 56.60 68.03
C GLN A 302 -45.99 56.36 66.69
N TRP A 303 -46.63 56.81 65.59
CA TRP A 303 -46.20 56.47 64.23
C TRP A 303 -44.76 56.93 63.90
N TRP A 304 -44.26 57.99 64.56
CA TRP A 304 -42.90 58.50 64.40
C TRP A 304 -41.83 57.65 65.12
N ASN A 305 -42.21 56.89 66.15
CA ASN A 305 -41.31 56.05 66.95
C ASN A 305 -41.48 54.54 66.71
N ARG A 306 -42.37 54.10 65.79
CA ARG A 306 -42.81 52.70 65.58
C ARG A 306 -41.73 51.58 65.60
N TYR A 307 -40.46 51.88 65.34
CA TYR A 307 -39.37 50.90 65.22
C TYR A 307 -38.25 51.04 66.27
N GLY A 308 -38.38 51.96 67.24
CA GLY A 308 -37.38 52.24 68.26
C GLY A 308 -37.23 53.74 68.54
N ILE A 309 -36.55 54.10 69.63
CA ILE A 309 -36.24 55.49 69.97
C ILE A 309 -35.24 56.03 68.95
N GLN A 310 -35.62 57.04 68.16
CA GLN A 310 -34.80 57.54 67.06
C GLN A 310 -34.06 58.84 67.42
N CYS A 311 -32.86 59.01 66.88
CA CYS A 311 -32.07 60.22 66.87
C CYS A 311 -31.70 60.55 65.42
N LEU A 312 -32.55 61.36 64.76
CA LEU A 312 -32.42 61.62 63.32
C LEU A 312 -31.14 62.37 62.96
N ASN A 313 -30.78 63.39 63.73
CA ASN A 313 -29.61 64.22 63.49
C ASN A 313 -28.69 64.06 64.71
N PHE A 314 -28.08 62.88 64.82
CA PHE A 314 -27.32 62.48 66.00
C PHE A 314 -25.96 63.19 66.07
N CYS A 315 -25.21 63.12 64.97
CA CYS A 315 -23.90 63.74 64.82
C CYS A 315 -23.64 64.04 63.34
N GLN A 316 -22.63 64.86 63.05
CA GLN A 316 -22.20 65.09 61.67
C GLN A 316 -21.32 63.95 61.16
N ALA A 317 -21.28 63.77 59.83
CA ALA A 317 -20.44 62.76 59.18
C ALA A 317 -18.95 63.00 59.45
N ASP A 318 -18.51 64.26 59.35
CA ASP A 318 -17.11 64.65 59.50
C ASP A 318 -16.61 64.50 60.95
N ASP A 319 -17.50 64.79 61.92
CA ASP A 319 -17.30 64.50 63.35
C ASP A 319 -16.96 63.02 63.61
N LEU A 320 -17.61 62.09 62.88
CA LEU A 320 -17.35 60.66 63.05
C LEU A 320 -16.09 60.19 62.34
N LEU A 321 -15.74 60.79 61.21
CA LEU A 321 -14.51 60.47 60.49
C LEU A 321 -13.25 60.78 61.32
N ALA A 322 -13.33 61.73 62.28
CA ALA A 322 -12.27 62.00 63.24
C ALA A 322 -12.10 60.92 64.33
N GLU A 323 -13.14 60.14 64.62
CA GLU A 323 -13.14 59.07 65.64
C GLU A 323 -12.89 57.66 65.05
N VAL A 324 -12.62 57.55 63.75
CA VAL A 324 -12.26 56.28 63.10
C VAL A 324 -10.83 55.89 63.47
N LEU A 325 -10.66 54.69 64.01
CA LEU A 325 -9.33 54.10 64.27
C LEU A 325 -8.64 53.82 62.92
N PRO A 326 -7.55 54.54 62.56
CA PRO A 326 -7.00 54.51 61.21
C PRO A 326 -6.32 53.19 60.86
N GLU A 327 -5.89 52.43 61.86
CA GLU A 327 -5.26 51.12 61.69
C GLU A 327 -6.26 49.99 61.32
N SER A 328 -7.55 50.20 61.57
CA SER A 328 -8.58 49.15 61.42
C SER A 328 -9.86 49.58 60.68
N ASP A 329 -9.89 50.81 60.14
CA ASP A 329 -11.08 51.47 59.54
C ASP A 329 -12.36 51.20 60.35
N SER A 330 -12.29 51.41 61.67
CA SER A 330 -13.40 51.07 62.57
C SER A 330 -13.65 52.15 63.61
N VAL A 331 -14.93 52.46 63.84
CA VAL A 331 -15.37 53.25 64.98
C VAL A 331 -16.04 52.34 66.03
N VAL A 332 -16.00 52.73 67.30
CA VAL A 332 -16.75 52.07 68.37
C VAL A 332 -17.91 52.95 68.79
N LEU A 333 -19.12 52.39 68.82
CA LEU A 333 -20.33 53.03 69.32
C LEU A 333 -20.64 52.45 70.71
N GLY A 334 -20.82 53.28 71.73
CA GLY A 334 -21.28 52.85 73.04
C GLY A 334 -22.72 53.29 73.31
N VAL A 335 -23.52 52.44 73.92
CA VAL A 335 -24.81 52.81 74.54
C VAL A 335 -24.68 52.65 76.04
N GLN A 336 -25.03 53.68 76.79
CA GLN A 336 -25.06 53.65 78.25
C GLN A 336 -26.44 54.12 78.73
N VAL A 337 -27.15 53.26 79.44
CA VAL A 337 -28.40 53.64 80.13
C VAL A 337 -28.03 54.07 81.55
N LEU A 338 -28.57 55.22 81.98
CA LEU A 338 -28.22 55.88 83.23
C LEU A 338 -29.33 55.76 84.26
N GLU A 339 -30.60 55.82 83.82
CA GLU A 339 -31.78 55.74 84.68
C GLU A 339 -32.95 55.17 83.88
N ILE A 340 -33.70 54.22 84.45
CA ILE A 340 -34.92 53.65 83.86
C ILE A 340 -36.10 54.12 84.71
N PHE A 341 -37.04 54.85 84.10
CA PHE A 341 -38.21 55.37 84.78
C PHE A 341 -39.30 54.32 84.77
N SER A 342 -39.32 53.49 85.82
CA SER A 342 -40.20 52.34 86.01
C SER A 342 -41.55 52.45 85.29
N THR A 343 -41.65 51.74 84.16
CA THR A 343 -42.91 51.57 83.44
C THR A 343 -43.83 50.75 84.33
N ALA A 344 -44.99 51.31 84.71
CA ALA A 344 -45.96 50.58 85.52
C ALA A 344 -46.36 49.28 84.81
N VAL A 345 -46.18 48.15 85.51
CA VAL A 345 -46.49 46.82 84.97
C VAL A 345 -47.93 46.78 84.48
N VAL A 346 -48.12 46.62 83.17
CA VAL A 346 -49.40 46.19 82.61
C VAL A 346 -49.50 44.69 82.88
N PRO A 347 -50.35 44.22 83.80
CA PRO A 347 -50.49 42.80 84.06
C PRO A 347 -51.03 42.11 82.81
N ALA A 348 -50.54 40.90 82.54
CA ALA A 348 -51.02 40.10 81.41
C ALA A 348 -52.54 39.89 81.52
N ALA A 349 -53.29 40.32 80.50
CA ALA A 349 -54.72 40.07 80.43
C ALA A 349 -54.97 38.54 80.36
N PRO A 350 -55.89 37.99 81.17
CA PRO A 350 -56.06 36.55 81.26
C PRO A 350 -56.63 35.95 79.98
N VAL A 351 -56.17 34.75 79.65
CA VAL A 351 -56.75 33.94 78.57
C VAL A 351 -58.17 33.55 78.96
N VAL A 352 -59.14 33.87 78.10
CA VAL A 352 -60.50 33.33 78.17
C VAL A 352 -60.68 32.37 76.99
N PRO A 353 -60.88 31.06 77.24
CA PRO A 353 -61.21 30.11 76.18
C PRO A 353 -62.64 30.36 75.69
N VAL A 354 -62.84 30.28 74.38
CA VAL A 354 -64.16 30.36 73.74
C VAL A 354 -64.28 29.18 72.78
N ASP A 355 -64.84 28.08 73.28
CA ASP A 355 -65.28 26.96 72.45
C ASP A 355 -66.59 27.33 71.72
N VAL A 356 -66.58 27.30 70.39
CA VAL A 356 -67.80 27.23 69.56
C VAL A 356 -67.53 26.35 68.34
N ASP A 357 -68.08 25.14 68.33
CA ASP A 357 -68.10 24.27 67.15
C ASP A 357 -69.03 24.84 66.05
N ARG A 358 -68.57 24.81 64.78
CA ARG A 358 -69.41 24.27 63.68
C ARG A 358 -68.65 23.93 62.38
N GLU A 359 -69.18 22.89 61.72
CA GLU A 359 -69.03 22.52 60.29
C GLU A 359 -69.48 23.67 59.34
N GLU A 360 -69.18 23.73 58.03
CA GLU A 360 -68.43 22.88 57.05
C GLU A 360 -67.62 23.85 56.11
N ALA A 361 -66.95 23.55 54.99
CA ALA A 361 -67.01 22.41 54.08
C ALA A 361 -65.71 22.13 53.27
N LYS A 362 -65.77 21.08 52.43
CA LYS A 362 -64.85 20.77 51.30
C LYS A 362 -65.29 21.48 49.99
N PRO A 363 -64.49 21.54 48.88
CA PRO A 363 -63.36 20.67 48.47
C PRO A 363 -62.02 21.48 48.29
N ALA A 364 -60.93 21.05 47.63
CA ALA A 364 -60.68 19.96 46.67
C ALA A 364 -59.19 19.48 46.63
N ARG A 365 -58.80 18.79 45.55
CA ARG A 365 -57.43 18.41 45.13
C ARG A 365 -57.34 18.56 43.59
N PRO A 366 -56.18 18.91 43.01
CA PRO A 366 -55.13 17.93 42.66
C PRO A 366 -53.70 18.47 42.93
N GLY A 367 -52.59 17.76 42.66
CA GLY A 367 -52.38 16.40 42.13
C GLY A 367 -50.88 16.02 42.19
N THR A 368 -50.55 14.74 42.00
CA THR A 368 -49.19 14.20 42.15
C THR A 368 -48.30 14.44 40.91
N ALA A 369 -46.97 14.36 41.10
CA ALA A 369 -45.97 14.47 40.03
C ALA A 369 -45.99 13.29 39.04
N PRO A 370 -45.33 13.43 37.87
CA PRO A 370 -44.23 12.50 37.59
C PRO A 370 -42.96 13.15 36.98
N GLN A 371 -41.97 12.30 36.69
CA GLN A 371 -40.64 12.63 36.18
C GLN A 371 -40.65 13.31 34.80
N ARG A 372 -39.58 14.06 34.47
CA ARG A 372 -39.27 14.45 33.09
C ARG A 372 -38.30 13.46 32.45
N HIS A 373 -38.64 13.00 31.24
CA HIS A 373 -37.73 12.26 30.38
C HIS A 373 -36.69 13.20 29.74
N ALA A 374 -35.57 12.63 29.31
CA ALA A 374 -34.67 13.27 28.35
C ALA A 374 -35.16 12.96 26.92
N GLU A 375 -35.28 13.98 26.07
CA GLU A 375 -35.61 13.83 24.65
C GLU A 375 -34.37 14.06 23.77
N SER A 376 -34.21 13.20 22.75
CA SER A 376 -33.23 13.40 21.69
C SER A 376 -33.82 14.18 20.52
N PRO A 377 -33.10 15.17 19.94
CA PRO A 377 -33.46 15.69 18.62
C PRO A 377 -33.21 14.65 17.52
N ARG A 378 -33.90 14.79 16.38
CA ARG A 378 -34.01 13.76 15.33
C ARG A 378 -32.85 13.77 14.33
N ARG A 379 -32.70 12.64 13.64
CA ARG A 379 -31.89 12.47 12.43
C ARG A 379 -32.34 13.40 11.30
N LEU A 380 -31.39 13.84 10.48
CA LEU A 380 -31.54 13.81 9.02
C LEU A 380 -30.35 13.06 8.40
N SER A 381 -30.55 12.57 7.19
CA SER A 381 -29.62 11.68 6.47
C SER A 381 -28.66 12.42 5.55
N ASN A 382 -27.45 11.89 5.39
CA ASN A 382 -26.92 11.59 4.05
C ASN A 382 -25.77 10.57 4.12
N ALA A 383 -25.42 9.99 2.97
CA ALA A 383 -24.55 8.82 2.88
C ALA A 383 -23.10 9.15 2.51
N SER A 384 -22.17 8.36 3.04
CA SER A 384 -21.08 7.77 2.26
C SER A 384 -20.61 6.48 2.96
N GLN A 385 -20.09 5.51 2.20
CA GLN A 385 -19.61 4.20 2.68
C GLN A 385 -18.13 3.99 2.32
N VAL A 386 -17.60 2.78 2.58
CA VAL A 386 -16.26 2.24 2.22
C VAL A 386 -15.13 2.62 3.21
N PRO A 387 -14.16 1.72 3.52
CA PRO A 387 -14.00 0.27 3.25
C PRO A 387 -14.20 -0.57 4.56
N PRO A 388 -13.83 -1.88 4.71
CA PRO A 388 -12.53 -2.51 4.39
C PRO A 388 -12.62 -3.71 3.40
N PRO A 389 -11.51 -4.10 2.74
CA PRO A 389 -11.46 -5.32 1.92
C PRO A 389 -11.19 -6.58 2.77
N ALA A 390 -11.79 -7.71 2.37
CA ALA A 390 -11.56 -9.03 2.97
C ALA A 390 -11.17 -10.09 1.93
N ILE A 391 -10.43 -11.09 2.37
CA ILE A 391 -9.70 -12.10 1.59
C ILE A 391 -10.62 -13.16 0.95
N SER A 392 -10.10 -13.85 -0.08
CA SER A 392 -10.68 -14.96 -0.85
C SER A 392 -11.63 -14.54 -2.00
N SER A 393 -11.76 -15.31 -3.09
CA SER A 393 -11.20 -16.64 -3.36
C SER A 393 -10.74 -16.80 -4.81
N ILE A 394 -9.70 -17.60 -5.06
CA ILE A 394 -9.20 -17.91 -6.40
C ILE A 394 -9.99 -19.11 -6.95
N LYS A 395 -10.55 -18.98 -8.15
CA LYS A 395 -11.08 -20.11 -8.93
C LYS A 395 -10.50 -20.14 -10.34
N GLU A 396 -9.62 -21.13 -10.55
CA GLU A 396 -9.60 -22.04 -11.70
C GLU A 396 -9.89 -21.44 -13.09
N ALA A 397 -8.82 -21.22 -13.87
CA ALA A 397 -8.90 -21.11 -15.32
C ALA A 397 -8.79 -22.51 -15.97
N PRO A 398 -9.65 -22.88 -16.94
CA PRO A 398 -9.52 -24.14 -17.67
C PRO A 398 -8.36 -24.10 -18.67
N VAL A 399 -7.48 -25.10 -18.62
CA VAL A 399 -6.34 -25.22 -19.54
C VAL A 399 -6.79 -25.74 -20.90
N ALA A 400 -6.85 -24.87 -21.90
CA ALA A 400 -7.03 -25.25 -23.29
C ALA A 400 -5.70 -25.72 -23.90
N ARG A 401 -5.51 -27.04 -24.03
CA ARG A 401 -4.46 -27.60 -24.90
C ARG A 401 -4.90 -27.52 -26.36
N SER A 402 -4.11 -26.84 -27.19
CA SER A 402 -4.15 -26.98 -28.65
C SER A 402 -2.74 -27.29 -29.17
N GLN A 403 -2.66 -28.02 -30.27
CA GLN A 403 -1.41 -28.61 -30.78
C GLN A 403 -0.57 -27.60 -31.59
N PRO A 404 0.77 -27.77 -31.64
CA PRO A 404 1.60 -27.00 -32.57
C PRO A 404 1.29 -27.39 -34.02
N GLN A 405 0.96 -26.41 -34.86
CA GLN A 405 0.92 -26.61 -36.30
C GLN A 405 2.30 -26.32 -36.91
N LEU A 406 2.78 -27.24 -37.75
CA LEU A 406 3.98 -27.06 -38.56
C LEU A 406 3.71 -26.01 -39.67
N PRO A 407 4.62 -25.05 -39.91
CA PRO A 407 4.49 -24.13 -41.02
C PRO A 407 4.74 -24.85 -42.36
N LYS A 408 3.86 -24.64 -43.35
CA LYS A 408 4.16 -24.98 -44.75
C LYS A 408 5.01 -23.86 -45.36
N PRO A 409 6.07 -24.17 -46.14
CA PRO A 409 6.84 -23.15 -46.83
C PRO A 409 6.04 -22.58 -48.02
N ALA A 410 5.96 -21.26 -48.12
CA ALA A 410 5.45 -20.57 -49.30
C ALA A 410 6.63 -19.91 -50.04
N TYR A 411 7.00 -20.48 -51.19
CA TYR A 411 7.90 -19.82 -52.14
C TYR A 411 7.14 -18.65 -52.79
N ALA A 412 7.68 -17.44 -52.68
CA ALA A 412 7.23 -16.29 -53.45
C ALA A 412 8.43 -15.40 -53.81
N PHE A 413 8.95 -15.58 -55.03
CA PHE A 413 9.95 -14.70 -55.61
C PHE A 413 9.26 -13.43 -56.12
N ALA A 414 9.64 -12.25 -55.61
CA ALA A 414 9.20 -10.97 -56.16
C ALA A 414 10.28 -9.90 -55.91
N ALA A 415 10.92 -9.42 -56.97
CA ALA A 415 11.77 -8.23 -56.91
C ALA A 415 10.91 -6.97 -57.11
N GLY A 416 11.19 -5.90 -56.36
CA GLY A 416 10.39 -4.67 -56.40
C GLY A 416 11.05 -3.50 -55.67
N THR A 417 11.76 -2.67 -56.43
CA THR A 417 12.46 -1.45 -55.97
C THR A 417 11.54 -0.39 -55.34
N ALA A 418 11.98 0.24 -54.25
CA ALA A 418 11.72 1.66 -53.98
C ALA A 418 12.71 2.23 -52.94
N SER A 419 12.98 3.54 -53.00
CA SER A 419 13.84 4.28 -52.07
C SER A 419 13.02 5.09 -51.06
N ALA A 420 13.43 5.08 -49.79
CA ALA A 420 13.23 6.19 -48.86
C ALA A 420 14.14 6.01 -47.62
N ALA A 421 15.07 6.94 -47.37
CA ALA A 421 15.94 6.92 -46.19
C ALA A 421 16.06 8.31 -45.55
N ALA A 422 15.48 8.52 -44.36
CA ALA A 422 15.84 9.57 -43.39
C ALA A 422 14.99 9.48 -42.10
N ALA A 423 15.52 8.91 -41.01
CA ALA A 423 14.96 9.06 -39.65
C ALA A 423 15.94 8.60 -38.53
N ALA A 424 17.19 9.09 -38.54
CA ALA A 424 18.16 8.75 -37.50
C ALA A 424 18.03 9.66 -36.27
N ALA A 425 17.30 9.22 -35.24
CA ALA A 425 17.27 9.90 -33.93
C ALA A 425 18.49 9.48 -33.08
N ALA A 426 19.34 10.44 -32.73
CA ALA A 426 20.56 10.16 -31.97
C ALA A 426 20.29 10.02 -30.46
N PHE A 427 20.99 9.09 -29.81
CA PHE A 427 21.12 9.04 -28.35
C PHE A 427 22.60 9.08 -27.96
N VAL A 428 23.01 10.10 -27.21
CA VAL A 428 24.42 10.42 -26.98
C VAL A 428 24.98 9.70 -25.75
N VAL A 429 26.11 9.02 -25.91
CA VAL A 429 26.88 8.41 -24.82
C VAL A 429 27.97 9.38 -24.34
N LYS A 430 28.25 9.37 -23.03
CA LYS A 430 29.21 10.28 -22.38
C LYS A 430 30.67 9.98 -22.73
N SER A 431 31.41 11.04 -23.02
CA SER A 431 32.73 11.30 -22.45
C SER A 431 32.67 12.69 -21.75
N GLY A 432 33.44 13.02 -20.72
CA GLY A 432 34.51 12.26 -20.06
C GLY A 432 35.79 13.09 -20.03
N ASN A 433 36.03 13.86 -18.95
CA ASN A 433 37.32 14.47 -18.65
C ASN A 433 37.41 14.95 -17.19
N LEU A 434 38.59 14.81 -16.58
CA LEU A 434 39.02 15.35 -15.29
C LEU A 434 40.39 16.00 -15.48
N PRO A 435 40.65 17.15 -14.82
CA PRO A 435 42.00 17.55 -14.39
C PRO A 435 42.04 17.78 -12.84
N PRO A 436 43.21 18.05 -12.21
CA PRO A 436 43.58 17.32 -10.99
C PRO A 436 43.74 18.15 -9.70
N ALA A 437 44.32 17.53 -8.66
CA ALA A 437 44.25 17.93 -7.25
C ALA A 437 45.40 18.79 -6.69
N VAL A 438 45.11 19.48 -5.58
CA VAL A 438 46.03 20.04 -4.56
C VAL A 438 45.26 19.87 -3.21
N ALA A 439 45.67 19.05 -2.24
CA ALA A 439 46.69 19.25 -1.19
C ALA A 439 46.42 20.48 -0.27
N ALA A 440 46.52 20.46 1.07
CA ALA A 440 46.93 19.44 2.06
C ALA A 440 46.40 19.77 3.50
N SER A 441 46.93 19.07 4.53
CA SER A 441 46.74 19.24 6.01
C SER A 441 45.46 18.62 6.61
N ARG A 442 45.49 17.76 7.64
CA ARG A 442 46.07 17.80 9.02
C ARG A 442 45.39 18.84 9.93
N GLY A 443 44.84 18.52 11.11
CA GLY A 443 44.55 17.21 11.73
C GLY A 443 44.38 17.26 13.28
N LEU A 444 43.87 16.16 13.86
CA LEU A 444 43.89 15.75 15.29
C LEU A 444 43.02 16.47 16.36
N HIS A 445 42.57 15.63 17.31
CA HIS A 445 42.19 15.88 18.72
C HIS A 445 40.90 16.66 19.09
N ARG A 446 40.43 16.64 20.35
CA ARG A 446 40.00 15.51 21.25
C ARG A 446 39.37 16.11 22.54
N GLN A 447 38.12 15.74 22.86
CA GLN A 447 37.51 15.74 24.21
C GLN A 447 37.30 17.04 25.05
N ARG A 448 36.18 17.00 25.82
CA ARG A 448 35.96 17.46 27.22
C ARG A 448 35.64 18.94 27.57
N SER A 449 34.32 19.16 27.74
CA SER A 449 33.62 19.55 29.01
C SER A 449 33.84 20.91 29.71
N PHE A 450 32.78 21.36 30.41
CA PHE A 450 32.60 22.61 31.20
C PHE A 450 32.46 23.90 30.35
N GLY A 451 31.71 24.93 30.79
CA GLY A 451 30.76 24.96 31.92
C GLY A 451 30.58 26.31 32.63
N ALA A 452 29.87 27.28 32.03
CA ALA A 452 29.28 28.47 32.68
C ALA A 452 28.14 28.99 31.77
N LEU A 453 26.99 29.54 32.18
CA LEU A 453 26.58 30.49 33.24
C LEU A 453 26.84 31.98 32.96
N ARG A 454 25.77 32.78 33.14
CA ARG A 454 25.58 34.23 32.92
C ARG A 454 25.38 34.71 31.46
N ALA A 455 24.70 35.83 31.18
CA ALA A 455 23.44 36.41 31.68
C ALA A 455 23.18 37.81 31.06
N ASN A 456 21.90 38.17 30.93
CA ASN A 456 21.33 39.53 30.88
C ASN A 456 21.52 40.47 29.67
N LYS A 457 20.49 41.32 29.54
CA LYS A 457 20.24 42.43 28.59
C LYS A 457 19.94 41.98 27.15
N VAL A 458 18.81 42.34 26.54
CA VAL A 458 18.00 43.59 26.55
C VAL A 458 18.71 44.77 25.89
N LEU A 459 18.57 44.83 24.57
CA LEU A 459 17.86 45.91 23.88
C LEU A 459 17.02 45.29 22.74
#